data_AF-A0A935GKY7-F1
#
_entry.id   AF-A0A935GKY7-F1
#
_cell.length_a   1.000
_cell.length_b   1.000
_cell.length_c   1.000
_cell.angle_alpha   90.00
_cell.angle_beta   90.00
_cell.angle_gamma   90.00
#
_symmetry.space_group_name_H-M   'P 1'
#
loop_
_entity.id
_entity.type
_entity.pdbx_description
1 polymer ?
#
loop_
_entity_poly.entity_id
_entity_poly.type
_entity_poly.pdbx_seq_one_letter_code
_entity_poly.pdbx_strand_id
1 'polypeptide(L)'
;MRRGTVPLAADFNVQGLWWRSPAGSESGWGVNFVQQADILFVTWFTYGADGSGMWLVMSDARRSAPNTYAGAIYRTTGPAFNAVPFSPSAVTVTQVGTGTLAFTDGNNGTFTYNVNGVSQSKPITRQVFANPVSICTLAPAAATQETAGYPP
;
A
#
# COMPACT_ATOMS: atom_id res chain seq x y z
N MET A 1 20.53 -25.80 -15.44
CA MET A 1 19.67 -25.56 -14.26
C MET A 1 19.48 -24.05 -14.09
N ARG A 2 18.38 -23.47 -14.56
CA ARG A 2 18.03 -22.08 -14.21
C ARG A 2 17.37 -22.13 -12.84
N ARG A 3 18.07 -21.65 -11.80
CA ARG A 3 17.44 -21.38 -10.49
C ARG A 3 16.38 -20.31 -10.72
N GLY A 4 15.11 -20.68 -10.68
CA GLY A 4 14.04 -19.72 -10.53
C GLY A 4 14.21 -19.06 -9.16
N THR A 5 14.41 -17.75 -9.13
CA THR A 5 14.27 -16.98 -7.90
C THR A 5 12.81 -17.12 -7.48
N VAL A 6 12.53 -17.95 -6.47
CA VAL A 6 11.24 -17.91 -5.80
C VAL A 6 11.13 -16.51 -5.21
N PRO A 7 10.16 -15.67 -5.60
CA PRO A 7 9.97 -14.39 -4.94
C PRO A 7 9.76 -14.69 -3.46
N LEU A 8 10.63 -14.17 -2.61
CA LEU A 8 10.40 -14.22 -1.17
C LEU A 8 9.04 -13.57 -0.93
N ALA A 9 8.07 -14.31 -0.41
CA ALA A 9 6.88 -13.69 0.12
C ALA A 9 7.30 -12.58 1.11
N ALA A 10 6.53 -11.52 1.23
CA ALA A 10 6.65 -10.66 2.39
C ALA A 10 6.53 -11.54 3.64
N ASP A 11 7.43 -11.39 4.62
CA ASP A 11 7.40 -12.25 5.80
C ASP A 11 6.09 -12.01 6.58
N PHE A 12 5.52 -10.82 6.43
CA PHE A 12 4.24 -10.43 7.01
C PHE A 12 3.18 -10.10 5.96
N ASN A 13 1.96 -10.57 6.23
CA ASN A 13 0.77 -10.08 5.56
C ASN A 13 0.40 -8.70 6.10
N VAL A 14 0.37 -7.68 5.24
CA VAL A 14 0.06 -6.30 5.64
C VAL A 14 -1.23 -5.76 5.02
N GLN A 15 -1.91 -6.57 4.20
CA GLN A 15 -3.22 -6.27 3.60
C GLN A 15 -4.22 -5.79 4.66
N GLY A 16 -4.79 -4.58 4.53
CA GLY A 16 -5.88 -4.14 5.41
C GLY A 16 -5.84 -2.67 5.79
N LEU A 17 -6.60 -2.35 6.82
CA LEU A 17 -6.72 -1.00 7.39
C LEU A 17 -5.71 -0.82 8.52
N TRP A 18 -5.09 0.35 8.56
CA TRP A 18 -4.08 0.72 9.56
C TRP A 18 -4.29 2.17 9.98
N TRP A 19 -3.84 2.48 11.18
CA TRP A 19 -3.98 3.80 11.77
C TRP A 19 -2.85 4.07 12.75
N ARG A 20 -2.76 5.33 13.22
CA ARG A 20 -1.74 5.77 14.17
C ARG A 20 -1.78 4.87 15.40
N SER A 21 -0.61 4.42 15.85
CA SER A 21 -0.43 3.78 17.14
C SER A 21 -0.08 4.83 18.21
N PRO A 22 -0.67 4.77 19.42
CA PRO A 22 -1.70 3.81 19.85
C PRO A 22 -3.03 3.98 19.10
N ALA A 23 -3.76 2.89 18.94
CA ALA A 23 -5.05 2.86 18.23
C ALA A 23 -5.99 4.02 18.66
N GLY A 24 -6.58 4.71 17.69
CA GLY A 24 -7.50 5.83 17.94
C GLY A 24 -6.86 7.16 18.36
N SER A 25 -5.53 7.23 18.48
CA SER A 25 -4.82 8.45 18.90
C SER A 25 -4.91 9.61 17.90
N GLU A 26 -5.18 9.32 16.63
CA GLU A 26 -5.43 10.32 15.58
C GLU A 26 -6.67 9.92 14.77
N SER A 27 -7.85 10.03 15.37
CA SER A 27 -9.11 9.75 14.67
C SER A 27 -9.25 10.60 13.40
N GLY A 28 -9.65 9.97 12.29
CA GLY A 28 -9.70 10.60 10.96
C GLY A 28 -8.41 10.44 10.13
N TRP A 29 -7.29 10.08 10.77
CA TRP A 29 -6.06 9.67 10.11
C TRP A 29 -6.04 8.15 9.91
N GLY A 30 -5.70 7.67 8.72
CA GLY A 30 -5.60 6.23 8.46
C GLY A 30 -4.95 5.91 7.13
N VAL A 31 -4.43 4.69 7.01
CA VAL A 31 -3.83 4.18 5.77
C VAL A 31 -4.40 2.80 5.43
N ASN A 32 -4.80 2.59 4.18
CA ASN A 32 -5.21 1.28 3.70
C ASN A 32 -4.15 0.71 2.79
N PHE A 33 -3.84 -0.57 2.97
CA PHE A 33 -2.89 -1.30 2.15
C PHE A 33 -3.62 -2.38 1.36
N VAL A 34 -3.48 -2.31 0.04
CA VAL A 34 -3.74 -3.43 -0.86
C VAL A 34 -2.39 -4.00 -1.29
N GLN A 35 -2.10 -5.22 -0.88
CA GLN A 35 -0.84 -5.90 -1.14
C GLN A 35 -0.97 -6.81 -2.36
N GLN A 36 -0.04 -6.68 -3.30
CA GLN A 36 0.11 -7.55 -4.47
C GLN A 36 1.58 -7.97 -4.57
N ALA A 37 1.88 -9.20 -4.18
CA ALA A 37 3.26 -9.70 -4.03
C ALA A 37 4.12 -8.70 -3.21
N ASP A 38 5.16 -8.14 -3.82
CA ASP A 38 6.10 -7.19 -3.23
C ASP A 38 5.72 -5.71 -3.48
N ILE A 39 4.46 -5.43 -3.83
CA ILE A 39 3.95 -4.08 -4.08
C ILE A 39 2.77 -3.79 -3.14
N LEU A 40 2.75 -2.61 -2.54
CA LEU A 40 1.59 -2.06 -1.85
C LEU A 40 1.00 -0.90 -2.67
N PHE A 41 -0.31 -0.96 -2.88
CA PHE A 41 -1.10 0.22 -3.17
C PHE A 41 -1.60 0.79 -1.84
N VAL A 42 -1.21 2.03 -1.55
CA VAL A 42 -1.50 2.71 -0.29
C VAL A 42 -2.45 3.86 -0.54
N THR A 43 -3.55 3.92 0.22
CA THR A 43 -4.37 5.13 0.34
C THR A 43 -4.21 5.70 1.74
N TRP A 44 -3.97 7.00 1.83
CA TRP A 44 -3.72 7.69 3.09
C TRP A 44 -4.68 8.86 3.24
N PHE A 45 -5.37 8.87 4.38
CA PHE A 45 -6.33 9.88 4.80
C PHE A 45 -5.69 10.66 5.94
N THR A 46 -5.67 11.99 5.81
CA THR A 46 -5.11 12.88 6.81
C THR A 46 -5.70 14.28 6.67
N TYR A 47 -5.09 15.26 7.33
CA TYR A 47 -5.47 16.66 7.25
C TYR A 47 -4.34 17.48 6.63
N GLY A 48 -4.70 18.44 5.78
CA GLY A 48 -3.78 19.43 5.24
C GLY A 48 -3.28 20.39 6.32
N ALA A 49 -2.33 21.25 5.96
CA ALA A 49 -1.82 22.28 6.87
C ALA A 49 -2.91 23.28 7.31
N ASP A 50 -3.98 23.40 6.53
CA ASP A 50 -5.18 24.19 6.80
C ASP A 50 -6.26 23.42 7.61
N GLY A 51 -5.98 22.19 8.01
CA GLY A 51 -6.93 21.32 8.72
C GLY A 51 -7.99 20.66 7.84
N SER A 52 -8.00 20.91 6.52
CA SER A 52 -8.94 20.27 5.60
C SER A 52 -8.63 18.79 5.40
N GLY A 53 -9.65 17.97 5.11
CA GLY A 53 -9.43 16.57 4.77
C GLY A 53 -8.56 16.43 3.51
N MET A 54 -7.54 15.58 3.57
CA MET A 54 -6.59 15.34 2.49
C MET A 54 -6.43 13.85 2.23
N TRP A 55 -6.43 13.49 0.96
CA TRP A 55 -6.23 12.14 0.47
C TRP A 55 -4.94 12.05 -0.35
N LEU A 56 -4.13 11.05 -0.05
CA LEU A 56 -2.84 10.80 -0.65
C LEU A 56 -2.73 9.34 -1.08
N VAL A 57 -1.94 9.07 -2.11
CA VAL A 57 -1.80 7.74 -2.68
C VAL A 57 -0.32 7.40 -2.89
N MET A 58 0.09 6.18 -2.53
CA MET A 58 1.30 5.56 -3.07
C MET A 58 0.85 4.42 -3.97
N SER A 59 0.90 4.61 -5.28
CA SER A 59 0.31 3.68 -6.25
C SER A 59 1.09 2.38 -6.40
N ASP A 60 2.40 2.42 -6.15
CA ASP A 60 3.32 1.33 -6.39
C ASP A 60 4.46 1.33 -5.35
N ALA A 61 4.11 1.32 -4.05
CA ALA A 61 5.14 1.22 -3.02
C ALA A 61 5.80 -0.16 -3.08
N ARG A 62 7.02 -0.23 -3.63
CA ARG A 62 7.74 -1.48 -3.88
C ARG A 62 8.57 -1.86 -2.67
N ARG A 63 8.71 -3.17 -2.43
CA ARG A 63 9.61 -3.70 -1.41
C ARG A 63 11.05 -3.25 -1.69
N SER A 64 11.62 -2.49 -0.76
CA SER A 64 12.99 -1.97 -0.83
C SER A 64 13.96 -2.69 0.10
N ALA A 65 13.43 -3.36 1.14
CA ALA A 65 14.15 -4.23 2.07
C ALA A 65 13.19 -5.26 2.68
N PRO A 66 13.64 -6.23 3.51
CA PRO A 66 12.74 -7.12 4.23
C PRO A 66 11.66 -6.34 4.99
N ASN A 67 10.39 -6.68 4.76
CA ASN A 67 9.21 -6.05 5.37
C ASN A 67 9.17 -4.51 5.26
N THR A 68 9.86 -3.96 4.25
CA THR A 68 9.96 -2.52 4.03
C THR A 68 9.57 -2.18 2.61
N TYR A 69 8.64 -1.23 2.45
CA TYR A 69 8.10 -0.78 1.17
C TYR A 69 8.28 0.72 1.04
N ALA A 70 8.70 1.19 -0.13
CA ALA A 70 8.90 2.60 -0.39
C ALA A 70 8.34 3.01 -1.75
N GLY A 71 7.90 4.25 -1.86
CA GLY A 71 7.33 4.79 -3.10
C GLY A 71 7.10 6.29 -3.05
N ALA A 72 6.74 6.84 -4.19
CA ALA A 72 6.29 8.22 -4.30
C ALA A 72 4.88 8.38 -3.69
N ILE A 73 4.63 9.54 -3.10
CA ILE A 73 3.32 9.95 -2.60
C ILE A 73 2.74 10.97 -3.57
N TYR A 74 1.52 10.72 -4.03
CA TYR A 74 0.78 11.55 -4.96
C TYR A 74 -0.46 12.15 -4.32
N ARG A 75 -0.81 13.35 -4.76
CA ARG A 75 -2.11 13.99 -4.54
C ARG A 75 -2.80 14.17 -5.88
N THR A 76 -4.10 13.90 -5.92
CA THR A 76 -4.90 14.04 -7.13
C THR A 76 -5.99 15.08 -6.97
N THR A 77 -6.28 15.82 -8.03
CA THR A 77 -7.50 16.63 -8.18
C THR A 77 -8.19 16.24 -9.48
N GLY A 78 -9.48 16.54 -9.59
CA GLY A 78 -10.25 16.19 -10.78
C GLY A 78 -11.63 16.87 -10.80
N PRO A 79 -12.49 16.49 -11.75
CA PRO A 79 -13.86 16.95 -11.80
C PRO A 79 -14.62 16.73 -10.49
N ALA A 80 -15.64 17.56 -10.23
CA ALA A 80 -16.54 17.35 -9.11
C ALA A 80 -17.22 15.97 -9.17
N PHE A 81 -17.60 15.41 -8.02
CA PHE A 81 -18.18 14.07 -7.93
C PHE A 81 -19.46 13.87 -8.74
N ASN A 82 -20.15 14.96 -9.11
CA ASN A 82 -21.38 14.99 -9.89
C ASN A 82 -21.19 15.43 -11.36
N ALA A 83 -19.94 15.54 -11.84
CA ALA A 83 -19.66 15.97 -13.21
C ALA A 83 -20.15 14.92 -14.23
N VAL A 84 -21.02 15.33 -15.15
CA VAL A 84 -21.50 14.52 -16.28
C VAL A 84 -21.43 15.37 -17.55
N PRO A 85 -20.52 15.05 -18.51
CA PRO A 85 -19.57 13.94 -18.46
C PRO A 85 -18.40 14.19 -17.48
N PHE A 86 -17.82 13.11 -16.95
CA PHE A 86 -16.53 13.16 -16.28
C PHE A 86 -15.44 13.39 -17.33
N SER A 87 -14.63 14.46 -17.20
CA SER A 87 -13.53 14.75 -18.12
C SER A 87 -12.20 14.21 -17.56
N PRO A 88 -11.60 13.15 -18.15
CA PRO A 88 -10.33 12.61 -17.67
C PRO A 88 -9.16 13.60 -17.79
N SER A 89 -9.21 14.52 -18.76
CA SER A 89 -8.15 15.52 -18.96
C SER A 89 -8.10 16.60 -17.87
N ALA A 90 -9.15 16.71 -17.06
CA ALA A 90 -9.18 17.60 -15.89
C ALA A 90 -8.56 16.96 -14.64
N VAL A 91 -8.17 15.68 -14.70
CA VAL A 91 -7.49 15.01 -13.59
C VAL A 91 -6.02 15.44 -13.56
N THR A 92 -5.57 15.94 -12.41
CA THR A 92 -4.16 16.24 -12.16
C THR A 92 -3.61 15.27 -11.13
N VAL A 93 -2.44 14.69 -11.39
CA VAL A 93 -1.72 13.82 -10.47
C VAL A 93 -0.37 14.47 -10.18
N THR A 94 -0.17 14.91 -8.93
CA THR A 94 1.04 15.61 -8.53
C THR A 94 1.79 14.77 -7.51
N GLN A 95 3.06 14.49 -7.77
CA GLN A 95 3.94 13.93 -6.74
C GLN A 95 4.19 15.01 -5.69
N VAL A 96 3.83 14.71 -4.44
CA VAL A 96 3.95 15.64 -3.31
C VAL A 96 4.96 15.16 -2.27
N GLY A 97 5.57 13.99 -2.48
CA GLY A 97 6.48 13.43 -1.51
C GLY A 97 6.93 12.00 -1.79
N THR A 98 7.47 11.38 -0.74
CA THR A 98 7.88 9.98 -0.71
C THR A 98 7.56 9.38 0.65
N GLY A 99 7.25 8.09 0.67
CA GLY A 99 6.91 7.35 1.88
C GLY A 99 7.70 6.06 2.00
N THR A 100 7.89 5.59 3.23
CA THR A 100 8.47 4.29 3.57
C THR A 100 7.66 3.66 4.70
N LEU A 101 7.21 2.44 4.48
CA LEU A 101 6.49 1.59 5.43
C LEU A 101 7.41 0.47 5.85
N ALA A 102 7.75 0.39 7.14
CA ALA A 102 8.59 -0.67 7.70
C ALA A 102 7.78 -1.43 8.76
N PHE A 103 7.60 -2.74 8.58
CA PHE A 103 6.77 -3.56 9.45
C PHE A 103 7.63 -4.43 10.37
N THR A 104 7.28 -4.44 11.66
CA THR A 104 7.92 -5.30 12.67
C THR A 104 7.19 -6.64 12.80
N ASP A 105 5.90 -6.67 12.49
CA ASP A 105 5.07 -7.85 12.39
C ASP A 105 3.83 -7.55 11.50
N GLY A 106 2.89 -8.51 11.38
CA GLY A 106 1.67 -8.34 10.58
C GLY A 106 0.65 -7.33 11.13
N ASN A 107 0.87 -6.76 12.31
CA ASN A 107 -0.02 -5.86 13.03
C ASN A 107 0.63 -4.54 13.49
N ASN A 108 1.96 -4.42 13.39
CA ASN A 108 2.73 -3.26 13.83
C ASN A 108 3.76 -2.83 12.80
N GLY A 109 3.96 -1.53 12.68
CA GLY A 109 4.98 -0.96 11.80
C GLY A 109 5.19 0.53 12.04
N THR A 110 5.97 1.14 11.15
CA THR A 110 6.24 2.58 11.13
C THR A 110 6.02 3.11 9.73
N PHE A 111 5.26 4.20 9.62
CA PHE A 111 5.14 4.97 8.39
C PHE A 111 5.97 6.25 8.50
N THR A 112 7.05 6.31 7.73
CA THR A 112 7.91 7.49 7.60
C THR A 112 7.65 8.13 6.25
N TYR A 113 7.46 9.45 6.23
CA TYR A 113 7.18 10.17 5.00
C TYR A 113 7.77 11.57 5.00
N ASN A 114 8.02 12.09 3.81
CA ASN A 114 8.16 13.51 3.54
C ASN A 114 7.05 13.92 2.58
N VAL A 115 6.21 14.89 2.96
CA VAL A 115 5.15 15.45 2.12
C VAL A 115 5.23 16.96 2.17
N ASN A 116 5.32 17.61 1.01
CA ASN A 116 5.44 19.06 0.88
C ASN A 116 6.56 19.66 1.76
N GLY A 117 7.69 18.96 1.87
CA GLY A 117 8.84 19.37 2.69
C GLY A 117 8.71 19.04 4.18
N VAL A 118 7.57 18.55 4.66
CA VAL A 118 7.37 18.14 6.05
C VAL A 118 7.67 16.66 6.21
N SER A 119 8.67 16.34 7.04
CA SER A 119 9.02 14.97 7.39
C SER A 119 8.37 14.55 8.71
N GLN A 120 7.83 13.34 8.75
CA GLN A 120 7.31 12.70 9.97
C GLN A 120 7.62 11.21 9.96
N SER A 121 7.64 10.62 11.15
CA SER A 121 7.66 9.18 11.35
C SER A 121 6.61 8.82 12.40
N LYS A 122 5.66 7.97 12.03
CA LYS A 122 4.53 7.60 12.88
C LYS A 122 4.51 6.09 13.07
N PRO A 123 4.49 5.58 14.31
CA PRO A 123 4.16 4.18 14.53
C PRO A 123 2.70 3.95 14.11
N ILE A 124 2.45 2.84 13.43
CA ILE A 124 1.14 2.42 12.94
C ILE A 124 0.81 1.03 13.48
N THR A 125 -0.47 0.80 13.71
CA THR A 125 -1.00 -0.50 14.11
C THR A 125 -2.18 -0.86 13.21
N ARG A 126 -2.50 -2.15 13.09
CA ARG A 126 -3.63 -2.62 12.28
C ARG A 126 -4.96 -2.24 12.94
N GLN A 127 -5.92 -1.80 12.13
CA GLN A 127 -7.29 -1.57 12.56
C GLN A 127 -8.13 -2.81 12.23
N VAL A 128 -8.55 -3.54 13.27
CA VAL A 128 -9.27 -4.82 13.15
C VAL A 128 -10.69 -4.68 13.68
N PHE A 129 -11.67 -5.05 12.86
CA PHE A 129 -13.09 -5.06 13.23
C PHE A 129 -13.64 -6.46 13.53
N ALA A 130 -13.04 -7.49 12.94
CA ALA A 130 -13.42 -8.89 13.12
C ALA A 130 -12.24 -9.81 12.78
N ASN A 131 -12.33 -11.07 13.21
CA ASN A 131 -11.42 -12.14 12.84
C ASN A 131 -12.17 -13.22 12.02
N PRO A 132 -11.51 -13.85 11.04
CA PRO A 132 -10.14 -13.61 10.58
C PRO A 132 -10.00 -12.32 9.75
N VAL A 133 -8.79 -11.75 9.72
CA VAL A 133 -8.46 -10.60 8.86
C VAL A 133 -8.15 -11.04 7.42
N SER A 134 -8.18 -10.10 6.47
CA SER A 134 -7.82 -10.36 5.07
C SER A 134 -6.36 -10.80 4.92
N ILE A 135 -6.12 -11.78 4.05
CA ILE A 135 -4.79 -12.34 3.78
C ILE A 135 -4.54 -12.27 2.26
N CYS A 136 -3.50 -11.55 1.86
CA CYS A 136 -2.86 -11.72 0.54
C CYS A 136 -2.00 -13.00 0.50
N THR A 137 -2.32 -13.94 -0.40
CA THR A 137 -1.51 -15.13 -0.67
C THR A 137 -1.19 -15.21 -2.16
N LEU A 138 0.01 -15.70 -2.49
CA LEU A 138 0.33 -16.05 -3.87
C LEU A 138 -0.47 -17.29 -4.26
N ALA A 139 -1.11 -17.24 -5.42
CA ALA A 139 -1.65 -18.45 -6.02
C ALA A 139 -0.48 -19.42 -6.31
N PRO A 140 -0.68 -20.74 -6.15
CA PRO A 140 0.31 -21.72 -6.60
C PRO A 140 0.61 -21.47 -8.08
N ALA A 141 1.89 -21.55 -8.47
CA ALA A 141 2.24 -21.54 -9.88
C ALA A 141 1.47 -22.67 -10.57
N ALA A 142 0.75 -22.37 -11.65
CA ALA A 142 0.10 -23.40 -12.44
C ALA A 142 1.16 -24.42 -12.86
N ALA A 143 0.94 -25.70 -12.54
CA ALA A 143 1.83 -26.75 -13.00
C ALA A 143 1.86 -26.70 -14.53
N THR A 144 3.03 -26.43 -15.10
CA THR A 144 3.27 -26.69 -16.52
C THR A 144 2.98 -28.16 -16.76
N GLN A 145 1.91 -28.47 -17.50
CA GLN A 145 1.72 -29.83 -17.99
C GLN A 145 2.91 -30.15 -18.88
N GLU A 146 3.79 -31.01 -18.40
CA GLU A 146 4.76 -31.70 -19.24
C GLU A 146 3.94 -32.57 -20.18
N THR A 147 3.83 -32.16 -21.44
CA THR A 147 3.32 -33.02 -22.52
C THR A 147 4.22 -34.24 -22.57
N ALA A 148 3.75 -35.34 -21.97
CA ALA A 148 4.37 -36.65 -22.14
C ALA A 148 4.40 -36.97 -23.64
N GLY A 149 5.60 -37.02 -24.21
CA GLY A 149 5.83 -37.42 -25.59
C GLY A 149 5.27 -38.82 -25.85
N TYR A 150 4.56 -38.95 -26.95
CA TYR A 150 4.13 -40.24 -27.51
C TYR A 150 5.37 -41.02 -27.99
N PRO A 151 5.61 -42.26 -27.54
CA PRO A 151 6.71 -43.09 -28.04
C PRO A 151 6.38 -43.68 -29.43
N PRO A 152 7.39 -44.14 -30.20
CA PRO A 152 7.32 -44.34 -31.65
C PRO A 152 6.37 -45.46 -32.11
#